data_AF-A0AB34ZAR7-F1
#
_entry.id   AF-A0AB34ZAR7-F1
#
_cell.length_a   1.000
_cell.length_b   1.000
_cell.length_c   1.000
_cell.angle_alpha   90.00
_cell.angle_beta   90.00
_cell.angle_gamma   90.00
#
_symmetry.space_group_name_H-M   'P 1'
#
loop_
_entity.id
_entity.type
_entity.pdbx_description
1 polymer ?
#
loop_
_entity_poly.entity_id
_entity_poly.type
_entity_poly.pdbx_seq_one_letter_code
_entity_poly.pdbx_strand_id
1 'polypeptide(L)'
;MHIRLGFARAHAHIPVLSRQAEANMATGWAGDGAVQDQIDATVEDAVKRARSQLHRGPSLTHCEECDAPIPEARRKAVPGVHLCVNCQQAHDLEQAAQGGYNRRGSKDSQLR
;
A
#
# COMPACT_ATOMS: atom_id res chain seq x y z
N MET A 1 28.79 60.79 -43.96
CA MET A 1 27.80 61.56 -43.17
C MET A 1 26.94 60.56 -42.42
N HIS A 2 26.89 60.69 -41.10
CA HIS A 2 26.03 59.90 -40.20
C HIS A 2 24.55 60.07 -40.54
N ILE A 3 23.73 59.05 -40.24
CA ILE A 3 22.50 59.16 -39.44
C ILE A 3 22.16 57.78 -38.85
N ARG A 4 22.18 57.72 -37.52
CA ARG A 4 21.53 56.70 -36.68
C ARG A 4 20.02 56.95 -36.70
N LEU A 5 19.20 55.89 -36.66
CA LEU A 5 17.81 55.81 -36.16
C LEU A 5 17.36 54.37 -36.53
N GLY A 6 16.82 53.49 -35.70
CA GLY A 6 16.28 53.50 -34.35
C GLY A 6 15.46 52.20 -34.21
N PHE A 7 15.45 51.63 -33.00
CA PHE A 7 14.37 50.81 -32.40
C PHE A 7 13.23 50.28 -33.31
N ALA A 8 12.80 49.02 -33.25
CA ALA A 8 12.38 48.36 -32.02
C ALA A 8 12.25 46.84 -32.22
N ARG A 9 12.74 46.10 -31.23
CA ARG A 9 12.47 44.68 -31.02
C ARG A 9 11.04 44.56 -30.52
N ALA A 10 10.10 44.16 -31.39
CA ALA A 10 8.73 43.90 -31.00
C ALA A 10 8.70 42.62 -30.12
N HIS A 11 8.72 42.81 -28.80
CA HIS A 11 8.34 41.77 -27.86
C HIS A 11 6.81 41.64 -27.94
N ALA A 12 6.34 40.66 -28.70
CA ALA A 12 4.95 40.24 -28.65
C ALA A 12 4.68 39.65 -27.25
N HIS A 13 4.11 40.47 -26.37
CA HIS A 13 3.48 40.03 -25.14
C HIS A 13 2.30 39.13 -25.54
N ILE A 14 2.44 37.82 -25.31
CA ILE A 14 1.33 36.87 -25.40
C ILE A 14 0.44 37.14 -24.17
N PRO A 15 -0.81 37.62 -24.33
CA PRO A 15 -1.69 37.79 -23.19
C PRO A 15 -2.13 36.40 -22.74
N VAL A 16 -1.77 36.03 -21.51
CA VAL A 16 -2.38 34.90 -20.78
C VAL A 16 -3.80 35.31 -20.41
N LEU A 17 -4.70 35.23 -21.39
CA LEU A 17 -6.13 35.19 -21.17
C LEU A 17 -6.55 33.72 -20.97
N SER A 18 -7.59 33.55 -20.14
CA SER A 18 -8.25 32.30 -19.73
C SER A 18 -7.49 31.41 -18.73
N ARG A 19 -7.65 31.72 -17.44
CA ARG A 19 -7.41 30.76 -16.36
C ARG A 19 -8.48 30.81 -15.25
N GLN A 20 -9.72 31.08 -15.62
CA GLN A 20 -10.88 30.98 -14.74
C GLN A 20 -12.10 30.58 -15.57
N ALA A 21 -12.87 29.63 -15.04
CA ALA A 21 -13.95 28.83 -15.67
C ALA A 21 -13.38 27.60 -16.41
N GLU A 22 -13.72 26.35 -16.09
CA GLU A 22 -14.93 25.81 -15.48
C GLU A 22 -14.57 24.54 -14.69
N ALA A 23 -14.80 24.55 -13.37
CA ALA A 23 -15.00 23.32 -12.61
C ALA A 23 -16.38 22.77 -13.01
N ASN A 24 -16.46 22.16 -14.19
CA ASN A 24 -17.70 21.63 -14.72
C ASN A 24 -17.92 20.24 -14.13
N MET A 25 -18.93 20.19 -13.28
CA MET A 25 -19.28 19.09 -12.40
C MET A 25 -19.81 17.90 -13.20
N ALA A 26 -18.97 16.87 -13.32
CA ALA A 26 -19.40 15.54 -13.70
C ALA A 26 -18.76 14.47 -12.79
N THR A 27 -18.78 14.70 -11.47
CA THR A 27 -18.77 13.61 -10.48
C THR A 27 -20.14 12.92 -10.49
N GLY A 28 -20.54 12.41 -11.66
CA GLY A 28 -21.65 11.47 -11.71
C GLY A 28 -21.26 10.31 -10.80
N TRP A 29 -22.10 9.97 -9.83
CA TRP A 29 -22.05 8.79 -8.95
C TRP A 29 -20.88 8.58 -7.96
N ALA A 30 -19.69 9.18 -8.11
CA ALA A 30 -18.58 9.01 -7.16
C ALA A 30 -17.85 10.34 -6.87
N GLY A 31 -17.57 10.61 -5.59
CA GLY A 31 -16.77 11.77 -5.18
C GLY A 31 -15.31 11.63 -5.63
N ASP A 32 -14.61 12.75 -5.80
CA ASP A 32 -13.25 12.87 -6.37
C ASP A 32 -12.12 12.10 -5.62
N GLY A 33 -12.45 11.27 -4.62
CA GLY A 33 -11.54 10.41 -3.87
C GLY A 33 -11.96 8.93 -3.75
N ALA A 34 -13.12 8.54 -4.30
CA ALA A 34 -13.71 7.23 -4.03
C ALA A 34 -12.81 6.04 -4.42
N VAL A 35 -11.96 6.19 -5.46
CA VAL A 35 -10.98 5.16 -5.84
C VAL A 35 -9.85 5.06 -4.82
N GLN A 36 -9.36 6.20 -4.31
CA GLN A 36 -8.31 6.23 -3.30
C GLN A 36 -8.81 5.62 -1.99
N ASP A 37 -10.04 5.92 -1.59
CA ASP A 37 -10.66 5.33 -0.40
C ASP A 37 -10.75 3.80 -0.48
N GLN A 38 -11.02 3.24 -1.67
CA GLN A 38 -11.05 1.79 -1.90
C GLN A 38 -9.65 1.15 -1.82
N ILE A 39 -8.63 1.85 -2.32
CA ILE A 39 -7.22 1.42 -2.22
C ILE A 39 -6.82 1.40 -0.74
N ASP A 40 -7.08 2.49 -0.03
CA ASP A 40 -6.68 2.66 1.37
C ASP A 40 -7.38 1.63 2.27
N ALA A 41 -8.67 1.39 2.06
CA ALA A 41 -9.42 0.36 2.80
C ALA A 41 -8.83 -1.05 2.58
N THR A 42 -8.43 -1.38 1.36
CA THR A 42 -7.83 -2.69 1.04
C THR A 42 -6.45 -2.85 1.69
N VAL A 43 -5.63 -1.80 1.65
CA VAL A 43 -4.31 -1.79 2.28
C VAL A 43 -4.44 -1.88 3.80
N GLU A 44 -5.35 -1.12 4.40
CA GLU A 44 -5.54 -1.10 5.83
C GLU A 44 -5.99 -2.46 6.36
N ASP A 45 -6.91 -3.14 5.67
CA ASP A 45 -7.32 -4.50 6.01
C ASP A 45 -6.14 -5.49 5.96
N ALA A 46 -5.32 -5.44 4.91
CA ALA A 46 -4.15 -6.30 4.77
C ALA A 46 -3.15 -6.07 5.93
N VAL A 47 -2.90 -4.82 6.29
CA VAL A 47 -2.03 -4.45 7.42
C VAL A 47 -2.62 -4.93 8.75
N LYS A 48 -3.93 -4.74 8.97
CA LYS A 48 -4.63 -5.22 10.18
C LYS A 48 -4.51 -6.74 10.31
N ARG A 49 -4.72 -7.49 9.22
CA ARG A 49 -4.54 -8.94 9.20
C ARG A 49 -3.11 -9.34 9.54
N ALA A 50 -2.11 -8.78 8.86
CA ALA A 50 -0.71 -9.10 9.12
C ALA A 50 -0.32 -8.84 10.59
N ARG A 51 -0.77 -7.72 11.16
CA ARG A 51 -0.55 -7.39 12.58
C ARG A 51 -1.26 -8.34 13.54
N SER A 52 -2.43 -8.86 13.18
CA SER A 52 -3.19 -9.78 14.03
C SER A 52 -2.56 -11.17 14.13
N GLN A 53 -1.76 -11.57 13.13
CA GLN A 53 -1.04 -12.84 13.11
C GLN A 53 0.25 -12.82 13.94
N LEU A 54 0.72 -11.63 14.34
CA LEU A 54 1.88 -11.50 15.20
C LEU A 54 1.50 -11.86 16.64
N HIS A 55 2.13 -12.90 17.15
CA HIS A 55 2.04 -13.30 18.54
C HIS A 55 2.57 -12.18 19.45
N ARG A 56 1.93 -12.03 20.61
CA ARG A 56 2.34 -11.08 21.64
C ARG A 56 2.78 -11.85 22.86
N GLY A 57 3.90 -11.46 23.47
CA GLY A 57 4.39 -12.06 24.71
C GLY A 57 5.87 -12.44 24.66
N PRO A 58 6.34 -13.22 25.65
CA PRO A 58 7.72 -13.69 25.68
C PRO A 58 7.98 -14.70 24.57
N SER A 59 9.16 -14.62 23.95
CA SER A 59 9.61 -15.59 22.95
C SER A 59 9.94 -16.95 23.59
N LEU A 60 9.59 -18.05 22.93
CA LEU A 60 9.94 -19.40 23.37
C LEU A 60 11.44 -19.67 23.20
N THR A 61 11.97 -20.57 24.04
CA THR A 61 13.37 -21.00 23.95
C THR A 61 13.57 -22.13 22.95
N HIS A 62 12.54 -22.97 22.75
CA HIS A 62 12.51 -24.09 21.82
C HIS A 62 11.27 -23.97 20.92
N CYS A 63 11.39 -24.49 19.70
CA CYS A 63 10.33 -24.50 18.71
C CYS A 63 9.18 -25.40 19.17
N GLU A 64 7.93 -24.95 19.06
CA GLU A 64 6.76 -25.76 19.44
C GLU A 64 6.51 -26.97 18.53
N GLU A 65 7.02 -26.96 17.30
CA GLU A 65 6.75 -28.02 16.30
C GLU A 65 7.85 -29.08 16.24
N CYS A 66 9.11 -28.69 16.40
CA CYS A 66 10.26 -29.58 16.21
C CYS A 66 11.23 -29.61 17.41
N ASP A 67 10.88 -28.93 18.50
CA ASP A 67 11.69 -28.83 19.73
C ASP A 67 13.12 -28.29 19.54
N ALA A 68 13.47 -27.80 18.34
CA ALA A 68 14.78 -27.23 18.07
C ALA A 68 14.99 -25.92 18.85
N PRO A 69 16.20 -25.64 19.36
CA PRO A 69 16.47 -24.39 20.07
C PRO A 69 16.30 -23.18 19.16
N ILE A 70 15.55 -22.17 19.62
CA ILE A 70 15.36 -20.91 18.89
C ILE A 70 16.53 -19.97 19.20
N PRO A 71 17.30 -19.52 18.19
CA PRO A 71 18.46 -18.68 18.41
C PRO A 71 18.09 -17.32 19.00
N GLU A 72 18.95 -16.79 19.86
CA GLU A 72 18.72 -15.52 20.56
C GLU A 72 18.47 -14.34 19.62
N ALA A 73 19.20 -14.30 18.50
CA ALA A 73 19.04 -13.26 17.48
C ALA A 73 17.60 -13.19 16.97
N ARG A 74 16.94 -14.35 16.79
CA ARG A 74 15.53 -14.43 16.36
C ARG A 74 14.58 -14.01 17.47
N ARG A 75 14.85 -14.41 18.72
CA ARG A 75 14.05 -13.98 19.89
C ARG A 75 14.06 -12.47 20.09
N LYS A 76 15.19 -11.81 19.78
CA LYS A 76 15.34 -10.34 19.83
C LYS A 76 14.69 -9.66 18.63
N ALA A 77 14.83 -10.22 17.43
CA ALA A 77 14.26 -9.65 16.20
C ALA A 77 12.72 -9.75 16.14
N VAL A 78 12.16 -10.87 16.63
CA VAL A 78 10.73 -11.14 16.65
C VAL A 78 10.31 -11.46 18.09
N PRO A 79 9.84 -10.45 18.85
CA PRO A 79 9.27 -10.67 20.18
C PRO A 79 8.04 -11.58 20.09
N GLY A 80 7.97 -12.61 20.92
CA GLY A 80 6.88 -13.60 20.89
C GLY A 80 7.04 -14.69 19.84
N VAL A 81 8.27 -14.99 19.40
CA VAL A 81 8.51 -16.09 18.44
C VAL A 81 8.27 -17.46 19.09
N HIS A 82 7.48 -18.30 18.43
CA HIS A 82 7.18 -19.68 18.86
C HIS A 82 7.82 -20.74 17.95
N LEU A 83 8.07 -20.40 16.68
CA LEU A 83 8.62 -21.31 15.67
C LEU A 83 10.06 -20.97 15.29
N CYS A 84 10.87 -22.01 15.06
CA CYS A 84 12.19 -21.86 14.45
C CYS A 84 12.08 -21.36 13.00
N VAL A 85 13.22 -20.98 12.40
CA VAL A 85 13.23 -20.43 11.03
C VAL A 85 12.73 -21.43 9.99
N ASN A 86 13.13 -22.69 10.10
CA ASN A 86 12.76 -23.72 9.14
C ASN A 86 11.25 -24.01 9.18
N CYS A 87 10.70 -24.17 10.40
CA CYS A 87 9.27 -24.36 10.62
C CYS A 87 8.48 -23.15 10.12
N GLN A 88 8.89 -21.93 10.48
CA GLN A 88 8.21 -20.72 10.00
C GLN A 88 8.21 -20.63 8.47
N GLN A 89 9.33 -20.95 7.81
CA GLN A 89 9.38 -20.95 6.35
C GLN A 89 8.40 -21.95 5.73
N ALA A 90 8.26 -23.15 6.32
CA ALA A 90 7.29 -24.14 5.85
C ALA A 90 5.85 -23.62 6.01
N HIS A 91 5.51 -23.05 7.16
CA HIS A 91 4.21 -22.44 7.42
C HIS A 91 3.91 -21.27 6.47
N ASP A 92 4.89 -20.40 6.21
CA ASP A 92 4.73 -19.26 5.31
C ASP A 92 4.47 -19.71 3.86
N LEU A 93 5.16 -20.77 3.41
CA LEU A 93 4.93 -21.37 2.10
C LEU A 93 3.52 -21.95 1.97
N GLU A 94 3.05 -22.66 3.00
CA GLU A 94 1.70 -23.21 3.03
C GLU A 94 0.65 -22.10 3.03
N GLN A 95 0.83 -21.05 3.83
CA GLN A 95 -0.06 -19.89 3.86
C GLN A 95 -0.08 -19.13 2.53
N ALA A 96 1.06 -19.01 1.84
CA ALA A 96 1.11 -18.40 0.52
C ALA A 96 0.38 -19.25 -0.55
N ALA A 97 0.40 -20.57 -0.40
CA ALA A 97 -0.33 -21.49 -1.28
C ALA A 97 -1.84 -21.48 -1.03
N GLN A 98 -2.29 -21.17 0.19
CA GLN A 98 -3.70 -20.98 0.49
C GLN A 98 -4.21 -19.70 -0.20
N GLY A 99 -4.81 -19.89 -1.38
CA GLY A 99 -5.34 -18.82 -2.22
C GLY A 99 -6.25 -17.85 -1.45
N GLY A 100 -6.10 -16.56 -1.75
CA GLY A 100 -6.93 -15.53 -1.13
C GLY A 100 -8.39 -15.63 -1.56
N TYR A 101 -9.31 -15.54 -0.60
CA TYR A 101 -10.73 -15.30 -0.86
C TYR A 101 -10.89 -13.90 -1.52
N ASN A 102 -11.53 -13.83 -2.69
CA ASN A 102 -11.70 -12.59 -3.46
C ASN A 102 -12.71 -11.67 -2.78
N ARG A 103 -12.29 -10.96 -1.73
CA ARG A 103 -13.16 -10.08 -0.93
C ARG A 103 -13.82 -8.94 -1.70
N ARG A 104 -13.43 -8.67 -2.96
CA ARG A 104 -14.16 -7.77 -3.88
C ARG A 104 -15.39 -8.40 -4.52
N GLY A 105 -15.47 -9.73 -4.59
CA GLY A 105 -16.60 -10.45 -5.15
C GLY A 105 -17.85 -10.32 -4.27
N SER A 106 -19.03 -10.41 -4.86
CA SER A 106 -20.28 -10.49 -4.11
C SER A 106 -20.21 -11.65 -3.10
N LYS A 107 -20.74 -11.47 -1.89
CA LYS A 107 -20.88 -12.53 -0.88
C LYS A 107 -21.48 -13.82 -1.50
N ASP A 108 -22.44 -13.66 -2.41
CA ASP A 108 -23.11 -14.78 -3.10
C ASP A 108 -22.22 -15.50 -4.11
N SER A 109 -21.17 -14.85 -4.63
CA SER A 109 -20.21 -15.48 -5.56
C SER A 109 -19.11 -16.28 -4.87
N GLN A 110 -18.99 -16.16 -3.55
CA GLN A 110 -17.86 -16.73 -2.82
C GLN A 110 -18.26 -17.79 -1.77
N LEU A 111 -19.57 -17.94 -1.48
CA LEU A 111 -20.11 -18.93 -0.53
C LEU A 111 -20.82 -20.11 -1.22
N ARG A 112 -20.66 -20.28 -2.54
CA ARG A 112 -21.19 -21.44 -3.27
C ARG A 112 -20.16 -22.55 -3.37
#